data_AF-A0AAT9HJZ0-F1
#
_entry.id   AF-A0AAT9HJZ0-F1
#
_cell.length_a   1.000
_cell.length_b   1.000
_cell.length_c   1.000
_cell.angle_alpha   90.00
_cell.angle_beta   90.00
_cell.angle_gamma   90.00
#
_symmetry.space_group_name_H-M   'P 1'
#
loop_
_entity.id
_entity.type
_entity.pdbx_description
1 polymer ?
#
loop_
_entity_poly.entity_id
_entity_poly.type
_entity_poly.pdbx_seq_one_letter_code
_entity_poly.pdbx_strand_id
1 'polypeptide(L)' 'MPSMLERIKQFARSPQGRRTAEQVRRTAADPRRRAQAQRLLGRLRGGHR' A
#
# COMPACT_ATOMS: atom_id res chain seq x y z
N MET A 1 24.00 9.98 -12.73
CA MET A 1 22.74 9.26 -12.99
C MET A 1 21.96 9.17 -11.69
N PRO A 2 20.69 9.62 -11.61
CA PRO A 2 19.92 9.45 -10.39
C PRO A 2 19.83 7.96 -10.06
N SER A 3 20.12 7.63 -8.80
CA SER A 3 20.02 6.25 -8.32
C SER A 3 18.56 5.77 -8.44
N MET A 4 18.34 4.46 -8.63
CA MET A 4 16.99 3.89 -8.78
C MET A 4 16.05 4.33 -7.63
N LEU A 5 16.60 4.44 -6.42
CA LEU A 5 15.92 4.93 -5.22
C LEU A 5 15.47 6.39 -5.33
N GLU A 6 16.28 7.24 -5.95
CA GLU A 6 15.96 8.65 -6.14
C GLU A 6 14.82 8.82 -7.14
N ARG A 7 14.80 7.99 -8.19
CA ARG A 7 13.72 7.96 -9.18
C ARG A 7 12.40 7.47 -8.59
N ILE A 8 12.43 6.49 -7.69
CA ILE A 8 11.25 6.04 -6.93
C ILE A 8 10.76 7.16 -5.99
N LYS A 9 11.67 7.81 -5.26
CA LYS A 9 11.33 8.96 -4.39
C LYS A 9 10.71 10.11 -5.18
N GLN A 10 11.25 10.41 -6.36
CA GLN A 10 10.78 11.47 -7.24
C GLN A 10 9.43 11.10 -7.89
N PHE A 11 9.24 9.83 -8.27
CA PHE A 11 7.96 9.31 -8.72
C PHE A 11 6.90 9.39 -7.63
N ALA A 12 7.21 8.97 -6.40
CA ALA A 12 6.30 9.07 -5.26
C ALA A 12 5.91 10.52 -4.91
N ARG A 13 6.80 11.49 -5.19
CA ARG A 13 6.53 12.93 -5.04
C ARG A 13 5.83 13.54 -6.26
N SER A 14 5.76 12.84 -7.39
CA SER A 14 5.12 13.33 -8.60
C SER A 14 3.59 13.32 -8.45
N PRO A 15 2.86 14.14 -9.24
CA PRO A 15 1.40 14.13 -9.25
C PRO A 15 0.82 12.77 -9.65
N GLN A 16 1.52 11.99 -10.49
CA GLN A 16 1.10 10.63 -10.83
C GLN A 16 1.30 9.67 -9.64
N GLY A 17 2.46 9.71 -8.97
CA GLY A 17 2.70 8.87 -7.79
C GLY A 17 1.81 9.24 -6.61
N ARG A 18 1.50 10.53 -6.43
CA ARG A 18 0.50 10.98 -5.45
C ARG A 18 -0.88 10.44 -5.77
N ARG A 19 -1.36 10.55 -7.02
CA ARG A 19 -2.66 9.97 -7.41
C ARG A 19 -2.70 8.47 -7.19
N THR A 20 -1.65 7.74 -7.57
CA THR A 20 -1.57 6.29 -7.30
C THR A 20 -1.58 5.99 -5.81
N ALA A 21 -0.79 6.73 -5.01
CA ALA A 21 -0.74 6.57 -3.56
C ALA A 21 -2.07 6.95 -2.89
N GLU A 22 -2.78 7.96 -3.38
CA GLU A 22 -4.12 8.36 -2.92
C GLU A 22 -5.18 7.34 -3.31
N GLN A 23 -5.11 6.77 -4.52
CA GLN A 23 -5.99 5.69 -4.96
C GLN A 23 -5.82 4.49 -4.04
N VAL A 24 -4.57 4.08 -3.80
CA VAL A 24 -4.24 3.00 -2.87
C VAL A 24 -4.67 3.36 -1.44
N ARG A 25 -4.42 4.58 -0.97
CA ARG A 25 -4.87 5.04 0.36
C ARG A 25 -6.38 5.02 0.49
N ARG A 26 -7.16 5.47 -0.51
CA ARG A 26 -8.63 5.37 -0.49
C ARG A 26 -9.08 3.92 -0.47
N THR A 27 -8.49 3.09 -1.33
CA THR A 27 -8.79 1.67 -1.43
C THR A 27 -8.45 0.93 -0.13
N ALA A 28 -7.40 1.35 0.57
CA ALA A 28 -6.95 0.81 1.86
C ALA A 28 -7.64 1.44 3.08
N ALA A 29 -8.10 2.70 2.96
CA ALA A 29 -8.85 3.41 3.99
C ALA A 29 -10.28 2.87 4.13
N ASP A 30 -10.76 2.12 3.13
CA ASP A 30 -12.02 1.39 3.19
C ASP A 30 -12.03 0.42 4.40
N PRO A 31 -12.84 0.67 5.44
CA PRO A 31 -12.84 -0.13 6.66
C PRO A 31 -13.25 -1.58 6.38
N ARG A 32 -14.08 -1.80 5.35
CA ARG A 32 -14.48 -3.15 4.91
C ARG A 32 -13.30 -3.95 4.38
N ARG A 33 -12.46 -3.34 3.52
CA ARG A 33 -11.23 -4.00 3.02
C ARG A 33 -10.22 -4.20 4.13
N ARG A 34 -10.11 -3.25 5.07
CA ARG A 34 -9.23 -3.37 6.23
C ARG A 34 -9.62 -4.55 7.14
N ALA A 35 -10.91 -4.73 7.42
CA ALA A 35 -11.40 -5.87 8.21
C ALA A 35 -11.18 -7.21 7.49
N GLN A 36 -11.33 -7.23 6.16
CA GLN A 36 -11.10 -8.43 5.35
C GLN A 36 -9.60 -8.78 5.29
N ALA A 37 -8.72 -7.79 5.13
CA ALA A 37 -7.28 -7.93 5.20
C ALA A 37 -6.82 -8.38 6.58
N GLN A 38 -7.38 -7.82 7.66
CA GLN A 38 -7.09 -8.26 9.03
C GLN A 38 -7.52 -9.70 9.28
N ARG A 39 -8.66 -10.14 8.74
CA ARG A 39 -9.08 -11.55 8.83
C ARG A 39 -8.15 -12.49 8.04
N LEU A 40 -7.73 -12.08 6.85
CA LEU A 40 -6.76 -12.84 6.04
C LEU A 40 -5.39 -12.93 6.72
N LEU A 41 -4.87 -11.81 7.24
CA LEU A 41 -3.65 -11.75 8.05
C LEU A 41 -3.78 -12.58 9.33
N GLY A 42 -4.93 -12.55 9.97
CA GLY A 42 -5.23 -13.35 11.16
C GLY A 42 -5.23 -14.85 10.86
N ARG A 43 -5.78 -15.28 9.72
CA ARG A 43 -5.67 -16.67 9.24
C ARG A 43 -4.24 -17.06 8.91
N LEU A 44 -3.49 -16.20 8.21
CA LEU A 44 -2.08 -16.45 7.88
C LEU A 44 -1.21 -16.55 9.14
N ARG A 45 -1.43 -15.71 10.16
CA ARG A 45 -0.72 -15.79 11.44
C ARG A 45 -1.22 -16.93 12.34
N GLY A 46 -2.49 -17.32 12.23
CA GLY A 46 -3.11 -18.37 13.04
C GLY A 46 -2.88 -19.79 12.51
N GLY A 47 -2.50 -19.95 11.25
CA GLY A 47 -2.15 -21.25 10.65
C GLY A 47 -0.70 -21.71 10.87
N HIS A 48 0.08 -20.96 11.65
CA HIS A 48 1.48 -21.27 11.96
C HIS A 48 1.63 -21.69 13.43
N ARG A 49 0.75 -22.60 13.88
CA ARG A 49 0.82 -23.24 15.20
C ARG A 49 0.48 -24.71 15.10
#